data_AF-A0A7Y0KG49-F1
#
_entry.id   AF-A0A7Y0KG49-F1
#
_cell.length_a   1.000
_cell.length_b   1.000
_cell.length_c   1.000
_cell.angle_alpha   90.00
_cell.angle_beta   90.00
_cell.angle_gamma   90.00
#
_symmetry.space_group_name_H-M   'P 1'
#
loop_
_entity.id
_entity.type
_entity.pdbx_description
1 polymer ?
#
loop_
_entity_poly.entity_id
_entity_poly.type
_entity_poly.pdbx_seq_one_letter_code
_entity_poly.pdbx_strand_id
1 'polypeptide(L)'
;MRWAGQQVDDDGALPGMPALKGLVRSVRTPEFAGVTFHEVRARSVLNRVPGASPMPFSWTVNPYRGCSHACTYCLVGSTPVLRADGGTTLMAQLRVGDAVVGSVVEDGLRRLVRTTVTAHWSRTVPVVRVRLADGTAVDAGPEHRVLTTVGWRHVVREGCAGDDGVWLVPGDVLVGAETLPAPGLAGVRDVLADSRGADRTVVSVEPAGRETVYDVTTGTGDYVAAGLLHHNCFARNTHTYLDLDAGEDFDRQVVVKLNAPEVLARELRSPRWTREHVAMGTNTDPYQRAEGRYRLMPGIVRALRGSGTPFSILTKGTLLARDLPELVAAGADVPVGVGVSLALLDPDLHRSVEPGTPTPRARLDLVRRIADAGLPVGVFVAPVLPGLTDSDAALDALLGEIAAAGAAGATVLALHLRPGTREWFHGWLSREHPELLERYAELYRRGAYVQKAYREDLTARVRPLLRRHGLDGGGHHMGGRSGGRAGTPEPEANPEPWPAGALPRLPERVVTETTAEQLSLL
;
A
#
# COMPACT_ATOMS: atom_id res chain seq x y z
N MET A 1 7.90 11.21 -15.06
CA MET A 1 7.19 10.46 -13.98
C MET A 1 7.83 10.76 -12.63
N ARG A 2 7.02 10.94 -11.59
CA ARG A 2 7.37 11.43 -10.24
C ARG A 2 8.41 10.60 -9.46
N TRP A 3 8.90 9.48 -10.01
CA TRP A 3 9.83 8.54 -9.36
C TRP A 3 10.91 7.97 -10.29
N ALA A 4 11.24 8.66 -11.40
CA ALA A 4 12.24 8.19 -12.37
C ALA A 4 13.63 7.90 -11.75
N GLY A 5 13.98 8.52 -10.61
CA GLY A 5 15.23 8.28 -9.89
C GLY A 5 15.29 7.01 -9.04
N GLN A 6 14.28 6.12 -9.11
CA GLN A 6 14.28 4.82 -8.42
C GLN A 6 14.81 3.67 -9.28
N GLN A 7 15.30 3.97 -10.49
CA GLN A 7 16.01 3.00 -11.31
C GLN A 7 17.37 2.70 -10.66
N VAL A 8 17.67 1.42 -10.46
CA VAL A 8 19.05 1.00 -10.20
C VAL A 8 19.72 0.95 -11.58
N ASP A 9 20.89 1.52 -11.77
CA ASP A 9 21.63 1.46 -13.04
C ASP A 9 22.47 0.18 -13.16
N ASP A 10 22.76 -0.23 -14.40
CA ASP A 10 23.28 -1.54 -14.83
C ASP A 10 24.76 -1.79 -14.49
N ASP A 11 25.13 -3.09 -14.44
CA ASP A 11 26.45 -3.71 -14.72
C ASP A 11 26.66 -5.03 -13.94
N GLY A 12 25.79 -6.02 -14.13
CA GLY A 12 26.08 -7.42 -13.76
C GLY A 12 24.91 -8.20 -13.14
N ALA A 13 24.03 -8.74 -14.00
CA ALA A 13 22.99 -9.69 -13.62
C ALA A 13 23.49 -11.15 -13.71
N LEU A 14 23.09 -12.00 -12.76
CA LEU A 14 23.20 -13.46 -12.86
C LEU A 14 21.90 -14.06 -13.47
N PRO A 15 21.96 -15.26 -14.09
CA PRO A 15 20.81 -15.83 -14.80
C PRO A 15 19.64 -16.14 -13.86
N GLY A 16 18.45 -15.61 -14.16
CA GLY A 16 17.18 -15.96 -13.49
C GLY A 16 16.50 -14.85 -12.68
N MET A 17 17.17 -13.72 -12.39
CA MET A 17 16.53 -12.50 -11.85
C MET A 17 17.24 -11.21 -12.36
N PRO A 18 17.08 -10.84 -13.63
CA PRO A 18 17.84 -9.74 -14.24
C PRO A 18 17.54 -8.33 -13.67
N ALA A 19 16.32 -8.05 -13.18
CA ALA A 19 15.97 -6.70 -12.69
C ALA A 19 16.15 -6.43 -11.18
N LEU A 20 16.46 -7.43 -10.35
CA LEU A 20 16.91 -7.16 -8.96
C LEU A 20 18.39 -6.77 -8.97
N LYS A 21 18.69 -5.58 -9.48
CA LYS A 21 20.06 -5.09 -9.56
C LYS A 21 20.71 -5.02 -8.19
N GLY A 22 21.92 -5.59 -8.08
CA GLY A 22 22.64 -5.71 -6.82
C GLY A 22 22.18 -6.88 -5.93
N LEU A 23 21.32 -7.79 -6.42
CA LEU A 23 20.96 -9.01 -5.71
C LEU A 23 22.21 -9.80 -5.32
N VAL A 24 22.35 -10.01 -4.01
CA VAL A 24 23.38 -10.86 -3.40
C VAL A 24 22.87 -12.28 -3.34
N ARG A 25 21.66 -12.48 -2.80
CA ARG A 25 21.00 -13.78 -2.68
C ARG A 25 19.53 -13.64 -2.28
N SER A 26 18.76 -14.70 -2.48
CA SER A 26 17.40 -14.84 -1.96
C SER A 26 17.39 -15.84 -0.81
N VAL A 27 16.86 -15.46 0.36
CA VAL A 27 16.89 -16.28 1.57
C VAL A 27 15.49 -16.61 2.03
N ARG A 28 15.19 -17.89 2.22
CA ARG A 28 14.01 -18.37 2.94
C ARG A 28 14.45 -18.83 4.32
N THR A 29 13.74 -18.39 5.35
CA THR A 29 14.13 -18.64 6.75
C THR A 29 12.97 -19.27 7.50
N PRO A 30 13.19 -20.36 8.28
CA PRO A 30 12.12 -21.02 9.03
C PRO A 30 11.32 -20.08 9.95
N GLU A 31 11.97 -19.05 10.49
CA GLU A 31 11.36 -18.04 11.38
C GLU A 31 10.36 -17.11 10.67
N PHE A 32 10.36 -17.13 9.33
CA PHE A 32 9.49 -16.33 8.46
C PHE A 32 8.86 -17.25 7.41
N ALA A 33 8.13 -18.27 7.87
CA ALA A 33 7.49 -19.26 7.02
C ALA A 33 6.65 -18.59 5.91
N GLY A 34 6.95 -18.96 4.66
CA GLY A 34 6.30 -18.38 3.49
C GLY A 34 6.87 -17.04 3.03
N VAL A 35 7.94 -16.50 3.63
CA VAL A 35 8.61 -15.28 3.16
C VAL A 35 10.02 -15.60 2.65
N THR A 36 10.35 -15.03 1.51
CA THR A 36 11.65 -14.96 0.85
C THR A 36 12.16 -13.52 0.97
N PHE A 37 13.41 -13.37 1.38
CA PHE A 37 14.09 -12.08 1.43
C PHE A 37 15.05 -11.96 0.26
N HIS A 38 14.92 -10.91 -0.54
CA HIS A 38 15.83 -10.60 -1.65
C HIS A 38 16.86 -9.62 -1.14
N GLU A 39 18.02 -10.15 -0.72
CA GLU A 39 19.10 -9.35 -0.19
C GLU A 39 19.81 -8.64 -1.35
N VAL A 40 19.73 -7.32 -1.42
CA VAL A 40 20.34 -6.49 -2.47
C VAL A 40 21.35 -5.50 -1.90
N ARG A 41 22.33 -5.10 -2.72
CA ARG A 41 23.20 -3.96 -2.48
C ARG A 41 22.67 -2.75 -3.25
N ALA A 42 22.18 -1.76 -2.53
CA ALA A 42 21.72 -0.49 -3.09
C ALA A 42 22.90 0.39 -3.52
N ARG A 43 22.74 1.14 -4.61
CA ARG A 43 23.67 2.22 -4.99
C ARG A 43 23.38 3.52 -4.23
N SER A 44 22.12 3.80 -3.95
CA SER A 44 21.62 4.95 -3.21
C SER A 44 20.47 4.53 -2.30
N VAL A 45 20.32 5.21 -1.15
CA VAL A 45 19.19 4.98 -0.24
C VAL A 45 18.43 6.24 0.15
N LEU A 46 19.00 7.42 -0.08
CA LEU A 46 18.30 8.71 0.03
C LEU A 46 17.39 8.94 -1.18
N ASN A 47 16.10 9.15 -0.93
CA ASN A 47 15.11 9.44 -1.98
C ASN A 47 14.56 10.84 -1.77
N ARG A 48 14.66 11.69 -2.80
CA ARG A 48 14.12 13.05 -2.76
C ARG A 48 12.60 13.03 -2.88
N VAL A 49 11.93 13.73 -1.98
CA VAL A 49 10.50 13.99 -2.07
C VAL A 49 10.28 15.06 -3.13
N PRO A 50 9.38 14.85 -4.11
CA PRO A 50 9.08 15.86 -5.13
C PRO A 50 8.59 17.17 -4.51
N GLY A 51 9.03 18.33 -5.02
CA GLY A 51 8.74 19.63 -4.41
C GLY A 51 7.26 20.03 -4.39
N ALA A 52 6.40 19.39 -5.20
CA ALA A 52 4.95 19.57 -5.18
C ALA A 52 4.24 18.71 -4.11
N SER A 53 4.98 17.95 -3.30
CA SER A 53 4.43 17.09 -2.26
C SER A 53 4.10 17.92 -1.01
N PRO A 54 2.93 17.72 -0.36
CA PRO A 54 2.56 18.44 0.86
C PRO A 54 3.28 17.90 2.12
N MET A 55 4.29 17.05 1.95
CA MET A 55 4.99 16.43 3.09
C MET A 55 5.97 17.43 3.71
N PRO A 56 6.13 17.45 5.04
CA PRO A 56 6.98 18.43 5.73
C PRO A 56 8.49 18.13 5.63
N PHE A 57 8.91 17.19 4.78
CA PHE A 57 10.29 16.74 4.65
C PHE A 57 10.69 16.55 3.19
N SER A 58 11.98 16.79 2.91
CA SER A 58 12.55 16.74 1.56
C SER A 58 13.13 15.38 1.18
N TRP A 59 13.38 14.50 2.15
CA TRP A 59 14.12 13.25 1.94
C TRP A 59 13.51 12.08 2.69
N THR A 60 13.64 10.88 2.12
CA THR A 60 13.22 9.63 2.77
C THR A 60 14.26 8.53 2.60
N VAL A 61 14.31 7.61 3.57
CA VAL A 61 15.11 6.37 3.51
C VAL A 61 14.19 5.18 3.73
N ASN A 62 14.29 4.19 2.84
CA ASN A 62 13.52 2.95 2.93
C ASN A 62 14.50 1.75 2.79
N PRO A 63 14.82 1.05 3.90
CA PRO A 63 15.71 -0.12 3.88
C PRO A 63 15.05 -1.38 3.30
N TYR A 64 13.71 -1.43 3.32
CA TYR A 64 12.90 -2.56 2.87
C TYR A 64 11.91 -2.16 1.76
N ARG A 65 11.62 -3.06 0.83
CA ARG A 65 10.54 -2.94 -0.18
C ARG A 65 9.74 -4.24 -0.23
N GLY A 66 8.41 -4.13 -0.30
CA GLY A 66 7.49 -5.25 -0.04
C GLY A 66 6.90 -5.17 1.37
N CYS A 67 5.78 -5.85 1.60
CA CYS A 67 4.96 -5.67 2.80
C CYS A 67 4.29 -7.00 3.16
N SER A 68 4.66 -7.63 4.28
CA SER A 68 4.14 -8.95 4.70
C SER A 68 2.71 -8.93 5.26
N HIS A 69 1.85 -8.02 4.78
CA HIS A 69 0.50 -7.76 5.31
C HIS A 69 -0.67 -8.36 4.47
N ALA A 70 -0.51 -8.69 3.17
CA ALA A 70 -1.30 -9.59 2.29
C ALA A 70 -2.80 -9.35 1.88
N CYS A 71 -3.06 -9.00 0.60
CA CYS A 71 -4.40 -8.70 -0.02
C CYS A 71 -4.66 -9.50 -1.36
N THR A 72 -5.90 -9.95 -1.69
CA THR A 72 -6.17 -11.16 -2.57
C THR A 72 -7.35 -11.09 -3.60
N TYR A 73 -7.25 -11.73 -4.78
CA TYR A 73 -8.34 -12.02 -5.76
C TYR A 73 -8.46 -13.54 -6.00
N CYS A 74 -9.64 -14.12 -6.29
CA CYS A 74 -9.79 -15.59 -6.49
C CYS A 74 -11.07 -16.04 -7.26
N LEU A 75 -11.02 -17.23 -7.88
CA LEU A 75 -12.11 -18.01 -8.52
C LEU A 75 -12.28 -19.41 -7.88
N VAL A 76 -13.45 -20.06 -7.97
CA VAL A 76 -13.60 -21.46 -7.47
C VAL A 76 -12.75 -22.47 -8.25
N GLY A 77 -12.40 -23.58 -7.60
CA GLY A 77 -11.48 -24.57 -8.17
C GLY A 77 -11.98 -25.27 -9.43
N SER A 78 -13.30 -25.34 -9.60
CA SER A 78 -13.99 -25.95 -10.74
C SER A 78 -14.06 -25.05 -11.97
N THR A 79 -13.62 -23.78 -11.89
CA THR A 79 -13.66 -22.88 -13.04
C THR A 79 -12.69 -23.34 -14.14
N PRO A 80 -13.15 -23.55 -15.39
CA PRO A 80 -12.29 -23.97 -16.49
C PRO A 80 -11.42 -22.80 -16.99
N VAL A 81 -10.12 -23.01 -17.08
CA VAL A 81 -9.13 -22.06 -17.61
C VAL A 81 -8.67 -22.52 -19.00
N LEU A 82 -8.62 -21.59 -19.94
CA LEU A 82 -8.24 -21.86 -21.32
C LEU A 82 -6.71 -21.97 -21.45
N ARG A 83 -6.25 -23.13 -21.92
CA ARG A 83 -4.84 -23.41 -22.18
C ARG A 83 -4.44 -22.91 -23.56
N ALA A 84 -3.16 -22.59 -23.73
CA ALA A 84 -2.64 -22.07 -24.98
C ALA A 84 -2.68 -23.08 -26.15
N ASP A 85 -2.86 -24.38 -25.86
CA ASP A 85 -3.02 -25.45 -26.85
C ASP A 85 -4.46 -25.61 -27.37
N GLY A 86 -5.41 -24.84 -26.84
CA GLY A 86 -6.83 -24.96 -27.15
C GLY A 86 -7.59 -25.91 -26.23
N GLY A 87 -6.96 -26.57 -25.25
CA GLY A 87 -7.65 -27.32 -24.21
C GLY A 87 -8.13 -26.45 -23.05
N THR A 88 -8.91 -27.03 -22.13
CA THR A 88 -9.24 -26.42 -20.84
C THR A 88 -8.70 -27.26 -19.69
N THR A 89 -8.27 -26.60 -18.61
CA THR A 89 -7.93 -27.25 -17.33
C THR A 89 -8.68 -26.57 -16.19
N LEU A 90 -8.93 -27.27 -15.09
CA LEU A 90 -9.61 -26.65 -13.95
C LEU A 90 -8.64 -25.71 -13.21
N MET A 91 -9.16 -24.61 -12.66
CA MET A 91 -8.37 -23.65 -11.90
C MET A 91 -7.55 -24.35 -10.79
N ALA A 92 -8.16 -25.26 -10.02
CA ALA A 92 -7.45 -26.01 -8.98
C ALA A 92 -6.32 -26.93 -9.51
N GLN A 93 -6.35 -27.26 -10.80
CA GLN A 93 -5.40 -28.16 -11.46
C GLN A 93 -4.25 -27.43 -12.14
N LEU A 94 -4.30 -26.10 -12.25
CA LEU A 94 -3.19 -25.32 -12.81
C LEU A 94 -1.92 -25.48 -11.99
N ARG A 95 -0.78 -25.37 -12.67
CA ARG A 95 0.55 -25.40 -12.08
C ARG A 95 1.38 -24.24 -12.63
N VAL A 96 2.35 -23.80 -11.84
CA VAL A 96 3.37 -22.84 -12.29
C VAL A 96 4.11 -23.44 -13.48
N GLY A 97 4.24 -22.67 -14.55
CA GLY A 97 4.81 -23.09 -15.84
C GLY A 97 3.77 -23.49 -16.89
N ASP A 98 2.49 -23.67 -16.52
CA ASP A 98 1.44 -23.96 -17.49
C ASP A 98 1.24 -22.78 -18.45
N ALA A 99 1.08 -23.10 -19.74
CA ALA A 99 0.79 -22.11 -20.77
C ALA A 99 -0.73 -21.92 -20.92
N VAL A 100 -1.19 -20.71 -20.67
CA VAL A 100 -2.61 -20.30 -20.72
C VAL A 100 -2.80 -19.14 -21.70
N VAL A 101 -4.05 -18.75 -21.92
CA VAL A 101 -4.40 -17.61 -22.76
C VAL A 101 -4.64 -16.38 -21.89
N GLY A 102 -3.91 -15.30 -22.19
CA GLY A 102 -4.12 -13.95 -21.65
C GLY A 102 -4.37 -12.95 -22.78
N SER A 103 -4.27 -11.66 -22.51
CA SER A 103 -4.51 -10.63 -23.51
C SER A 103 -3.55 -9.44 -23.42
N VAL A 104 -3.37 -8.77 -24.56
CA VAL A 104 -2.63 -7.51 -24.69
C VAL A 104 -3.47 -6.51 -25.47
N VAL A 105 -3.20 -5.22 -25.31
CA VAL A 105 -3.81 -4.16 -26.12
C VAL A 105 -2.76 -3.65 -27.10
N GLU A 106 -3.00 -3.85 -28.39
CA GLU A 106 -2.15 -3.40 -29.51
C GLU A 106 -3.01 -2.54 -30.44
N ASP A 107 -2.55 -1.33 -30.79
CA ASP A 107 -3.26 -0.40 -31.69
C ASP A 107 -4.72 -0.11 -31.27
N GLY A 108 -4.97 -0.06 -29.96
CA GLY A 108 -6.31 0.16 -29.39
C GLY A 108 -7.24 -1.05 -29.47
N LEU A 109 -6.78 -2.18 -30.02
CA LEU A 109 -7.51 -3.43 -30.08
C LEU A 109 -6.92 -4.43 -29.08
N ARG A 110 -7.79 -5.09 -28.32
CA ARG A 110 -7.36 -6.23 -27.50
C ARG A 110 -7.05 -7.41 -28.42
N ARG A 111 -6.03 -8.20 -28.09
CA ARG A 111 -5.67 -9.46 -28.76
C ARG A 111 -5.36 -10.53 -27.74
N LEU A 112 -5.79 -11.77 -28.00
CA LEU A 112 -5.45 -12.90 -27.14
C LEU A 112 -4.06 -13.43 -27.47
N VAL A 113 -3.27 -13.67 -26.43
CA VAL A 113 -1.88 -14.13 -26.54
C VAL A 113 -1.60 -15.27 -25.58
N ARG A 114 -0.59 -16.07 -25.93
CA ARG A 114 -0.05 -17.08 -25.01
C ARG A 114 0.66 -16.37 -23.85
N THR A 115 0.40 -16.82 -22.63
CA THR A 115 1.09 -16.39 -21.41
C THR A 115 1.36 -17.60 -20.51
N THR A 116 2.20 -17.43 -19.50
CA THR A 116 2.61 -18.51 -18.58
C THR A 116 2.12 -18.21 -17.18
N VAL A 117 1.62 -19.24 -16.47
CA VAL A 117 1.30 -19.16 -15.05
C VAL A 117 2.58 -19.07 -14.24
N THR A 118 2.76 -17.99 -13.47
CA THR A 118 3.96 -17.73 -12.66
C THR A 118 3.73 -17.99 -11.17
N ALA A 119 2.48 -17.97 -10.71
CA ALA A 119 2.09 -18.31 -9.34
C ALA A 119 0.69 -18.93 -9.31
N HIS A 120 0.42 -19.80 -8.34
CA HIS A 120 -0.89 -20.43 -8.11
C HIS A 120 -1.08 -20.74 -6.63
N TRP A 121 -2.16 -20.25 -6.03
CA TRP A 121 -2.46 -20.43 -4.61
C TRP A 121 -3.97 -20.58 -4.36
N SER A 122 -4.34 -20.99 -3.14
CA SER A 122 -5.74 -21.20 -2.75
C SER A 122 -6.06 -20.70 -1.34
N ARG A 123 -7.36 -20.47 -1.08
CA ARG A 123 -7.93 -20.13 0.24
C ARG A 123 -9.42 -20.44 0.28
N THR A 124 -10.03 -20.52 1.47
CA THR A 124 -11.48 -20.69 1.61
C THR A 124 -12.15 -19.37 2.01
N VAL A 125 -13.08 -18.88 1.18
CA VAL A 125 -13.78 -17.60 1.39
C VAL A 125 -15.26 -17.70 1.02
N PRO A 126 -16.10 -16.73 1.44
CA PRO A 126 -17.41 -16.56 0.83
C PRO A 126 -17.29 -16.28 -0.67
N VAL A 127 -18.13 -16.91 -1.47
CA VAL A 127 -18.16 -16.76 -2.93
C VAL A 127 -19.41 -16.03 -3.38
N VAL A 128 -19.27 -15.35 -4.52
CA VAL A 128 -20.33 -14.63 -5.23
C VAL A 128 -20.47 -15.30 -6.60
N ARG A 129 -21.69 -15.70 -6.94
CA ARG A 129 -22.07 -16.27 -8.23
C ARG A 129 -22.53 -15.16 -9.17
N VAL A 130 -21.80 -14.98 -10.26
CA VAL A 130 -22.22 -14.17 -11.40
C VAL A 130 -22.94 -15.08 -12.39
N ARG A 131 -24.15 -14.71 -12.81
CA ARG A 131 -24.90 -15.40 -13.87
C ARG A 131 -25.00 -14.50 -15.10
N LEU A 132 -24.73 -15.06 -16.27
CA LEU A 132 -24.86 -14.37 -17.56
C LEU A 132 -26.10 -14.86 -18.32
N ALA A 133 -26.56 -14.06 -19.28
CA ALA A 133 -27.74 -14.34 -20.09
C ALA A 133 -27.61 -15.61 -20.94
N ASP A 134 -26.39 -15.96 -21.37
CA ASP A 134 -26.09 -17.21 -22.07
C ASP A 134 -26.05 -18.47 -21.18
N GLY A 135 -26.36 -18.34 -19.89
CA GLY A 135 -26.38 -19.44 -18.93
C GLY A 135 -25.03 -19.71 -18.25
N THR A 136 -23.97 -18.98 -18.61
CA THR A 136 -22.67 -19.07 -17.93
C THR A 136 -22.81 -18.64 -16.48
N ALA A 137 -22.26 -19.43 -15.56
CA ALA A 137 -22.19 -19.09 -14.15
C ALA A 137 -20.73 -19.17 -13.68
N VAL A 138 -20.27 -18.12 -13.01
CA VAL A 138 -18.92 -18.06 -12.43
C VAL A 138 -19.03 -17.73 -10.95
N ASP A 139 -18.47 -18.61 -10.12
CA ASP A 139 -18.33 -18.35 -8.69
C ASP A 139 -16.94 -17.79 -8.42
N ALA A 140 -16.91 -16.60 -7.83
CA ALA A 140 -15.70 -15.84 -7.58
C ALA A 140 -15.67 -15.32 -6.15
N GLY A 141 -14.48 -15.00 -5.65
CA GLY A 141 -14.37 -14.21 -4.43
C GLY A 141 -14.94 -12.80 -4.66
N PRO A 142 -15.44 -12.11 -3.61
CA PRO A 142 -16.06 -10.78 -3.70
C PRO A 142 -15.10 -9.64 -4.10
N GLU A 143 -13.84 -9.98 -4.34
CA GLU A 143 -12.76 -9.08 -4.72
C GLU A 143 -12.38 -9.25 -6.20
N HIS A 144 -12.89 -10.31 -6.85
CA HIS A 144 -12.47 -10.75 -8.18
C HIS A 144 -12.81 -9.72 -9.23
N ARG A 145 -11.99 -9.62 -10.28
CA ARG A 145 -12.22 -8.65 -11.36
C ARG A 145 -12.46 -9.36 -12.68
N VAL A 146 -13.42 -8.85 -13.42
CA VAL A 146 -13.77 -9.33 -14.75
C VAL A 146 -13.84 -8.13 -15.70
N LEU A 147 -13.40 -8.33 -16.93
CA LEU A 147 -13.41 -7.27 -17.94
C LEU A 147 -14.83 -7.08 -18.47
N THR A 148 -15.25 -5.83 -18.58
CA THR A 148 -16.49 -5.42 -19.25
C THR A 148 -16.17 -4.54 -20.44
N THR A 149 -17.16 -4.29 -21.31
CA THR A 149 -17.00 -3.44 -22.50
C THR A 149 -16.58 -2.00 -22.19
N VAL A 150 -16.83 -1.54 -20.95
CA VAL A 150 -16.47 -0.20 -20.46
C VAL A 150 -15.25 -0.20 -19.53
N GLY A 151 -14.64 -1.36 -19.29
CA GLY A 151 -13.46 -1.50 -18.44
C GLY A 151 -13.59 -2.62 -17.41
N TRP A 152 -12.58 -2.74 -16.55
CA TRP A 152 -12.56 -3.76 -15.52
C TRP A 152 -13.51 -3.44 -14.38
N ARG A 153 -14.34 -4.40 -13.98
CA ARG A 153 -15.25 -4.26 -12.84
C ARG A 153 -15.05 -5.38 -11.81
N HIS A 154 -15.35 -5.07 -10.55
CA HIS A 154 -15.26 -6.01 -9.44
C HIS A 154 -16.55 -6.80 -9.27
N VAL A 155 -16.42 -8.12 -9.08
CA VAL A 155 -17.52 -9.00 -8.71
C VAL A 155 -17.86 -8.75 -7.25
N VAL A 156 -18.95 -8.05 -6.99
CA VAL A 156 -19.50 -7.83 -5.65
C VAL A 156 -20.98 -8.18 -5.67
N ARG A 157 -21.51 -8.67 -4.55
CA ARG A 157 -22.91 -9.05 -4.42
C ARG A 157 -23.86 -7.92 -4.87
N GLU A 158 -24.95 -8.29 -5.52
CA GLU A 158 -26.03 -7.41 -5.92
C GLU A 158 -26.61 -6.65 -4.71
N GLY A 159 -26.80 -5.34 -4.89
CA GLY A 159 -27.15 -4.41 -3.82
C GLY A 159 -26.00 -3.96 -2.92
N CYS A 160 -24.79 -4.51 -3.07
CA CYS A 160 -23.59 -4.05 -2.35
C CYS A 160 -22.73 -3.06 -3.15
N ALA A 161 -23.07 -2.82 -4.41
CA ALA A 161 -22.36 -1.97 -5.36
C ALA A 161 -23.07 -0.62 -5.53
N GLY A 162 -22.32 0.49 -5.50
CA GLY A 162 -22.79 1.75 -6.07
C GLY A 162 -22.63 1.76 -7.60
N ASP A 163 -23.39 2.60 -8.31
CA ASP A 163 -23.31 2.76 -9.78
C ASP A 163 -22.15 3.70 -10.20
N ASP A 164 -20.99 3.58 -9.56
CA ASP A 164 -19.81 4.42 -9.79
C ASP A 164 -18.88 3.88 -10.90
N GLY A 165 -19.34 2.86 -11.64
CA GLY A 165 -18.61 2.22 -12.74
C GLY A 165 -17.47 1.29 -12.31
N VAL A 166 -17.30 1.04 -11.00
CA VAL A 166 -16.23 0.19 -10.45
C VAL A 166 -16.70 -1.27 -10.26
N TRP A 167 -17.99 -1.47 -10.03
CA TRP A 167 -18.58 -2.75 -9.64
C TRP A 167 -19.39 -3.36 -10.76
N LEU A 168 -19.37 -4.69 -10.79
CA LEU A 168 -20.20 -5.45 -11.71
C LEU A 168 -21.64 -5.41 -11.23
N VAL A 169 -22.53 -4.95 -12.10
CA VAL A 169 -23.96 -4.86 -11.84
C VAL A 169 -24.75 -5.60 -12.92
N PRO A 170 -25.98 -6.06 -12.63
CA PRO A 170 -26.87 -6.55 -13.67
C PRO A 170 -27.00 -5.55 -14.84
N GLY A 171 -26.91 -6.04 -16.07
CA GLY A 171 -26.87 -5.24 -17.30
C GLY A 171 -25.46 -4.94 -17.83
N ASP A 172 -24.41 -5.12 -17.04
CA ASP A 172 -23.04 -5.03 -17.56
C ASP A 172 -22.76 -6.13 -18.59
N VAL A 173 -22.04 -5.80 -19.66
CA VAL A 173 -21.65 -6.77 -20.69
C VAL A 173 -20.19 -7.14 -20.47
N LEU A 174 -19.96 -8.41 -20.13
CA LEU A 174 -18.61 -8.94 -19.93
C LEU A 174 -17.89 -9.15 -21.27
N VAL A 175 -16.59 -8.90 -21.29
CA VAL A 175 -15.73 -9.20 -22.43
C VAL A 175 -15.25 -10.63 -22.30
N GLY A 176 -15.64 -11.45 -23.25
CA GLY A 176 -15.16 -12.79 -23.41
C GLY A 176 -13.96 -12.89 -24.34
N ALA A 177 -13.63 -14.11 -24.69
CA ALA A 177 -12.54 -14.42 -25.60
C ALA A 177 -12.95 -14.35 -27.10
N GLU A 178 -14.01 -13.63 -27.46
CA GLU A 178 -14.38 -13.30 -28.85
C GLU A 178 -13.34 -12.43 -29.60
N THR A 179 -12.34 -11.94 -28.87
CA THR A 179 -11.18 -11.24 -29.38
C THR A 179 -10.34 -12.11 -30.33
N LEU A 180 -9.77 -11.53 -31.40
CA LEU A 180 -8.95 -12.29 -32.35
C LEU A 180 -7.70 -12.88 -31.66
N PRO A 181 -7.45 -14.20 -31.77
CA PRO A 181 -6.26 -14.83 -31.24
C PRO A 181 -5.03 -14.52 -32.12
N ALA A 182 -3.86 -14.40 -31.49
CA ALA A 182 -2.59 -14.26 -32.19
C ALA A 182 -2.29 -15.48 -33.09
N PRO A 183 -1.48 -15.35 -34.16
CA PRO A 183 -1.18 -16.43 -35.12
C PRO A 183 -0.65 -17.75 -34.51
N GLY A 184 -0.15 -17.74 -33.28
CA GLY A 184 0.36 -18.91 -32.55
C GLY A 184 -0.65 -19.65 -31.67
N LEU A 185 -1.95 -19.34 -31.77
CA LEU A 185 -3.03 -19.92 -30.95
C LEU A 185 -4.09 -20.64 -31.83
N ALA A 186 -3.64 -21.51 -32.74
CA ALA A 186 -4.51 -22.14 -33.74
C ALA A 186 -5.66 -22.99 -33.11
N GLY A 187 -5.37 -23.83 -32.11
CA GLY A 187 -6.38 -24.67 -31.44
C GLY A 187 -7.34 -23.91 -30.51
N VAL A 188 -6.97 -22.69 -30.11
CA VAL A 188 -7.82 -21.80 -29.30
C VAL A 188 -8.95 -21.22 -30.15
N ARG A 189 -8.74 -21.05 -31.47
CA ARG A 189 -9.74 -20.46 -32.37
C ARG A 189 -11.04 -21.28 -32.41
N ASP A 190 -10.94 -22.60 -32.36
CA ASP A 190 -12.08 -23.51 -32.43
C ASP A 190 -12.88 -23.51 -31.12
N VAL A 191 -12.21 -23.52 -29.96
CA VAL A 191 -12.87 -23.42 -28.64
C VAL A 191 -13.59 -22.10 -28.44
N LEU A 192 -13.07 -21.03 -29.04
CA LEU A 192 -13.67 -19.71 -28.98
C LEU A 192 -14.77 -19.51 -30.03
N ALA A 193 -14.87 -20.37 -31.05
CA ALA A 193 -15.91 -20.27 -32.06
C ALA A 193 -17.31 -20.46 -31.46
N ASP A 194 -17.45 -21.41 -30.54
CA ASP A 194 -18.71 -21.69 -29.82
C ASP A 194 -19.12 -20.57 -28.86
N SER A 195 -18.18 -19.68 -28.51
CA SER A 195 -18.42 -18.52 -27.64
C SER A 195 -18.76 -17.24 -28.41
N ARG A 196 -18.66 -17.23 -29.75
CA ARG A 196 -18.92 -16.04 -30.58
C ARG A 196 -20.41 -15.71 -30.61
N GLY A 197 -20.74 -14.46 -30.29
CA GLY A 197 -22.13 -13.97 -30.30
C GLY A 197 -22.95 -14.40 -29.09
N ALA A 198 -22.32 -15.00 -28.07
CA ALA A 198 -22.97 -15.31 -26.80
C ALA A 198 -23.36 -14.02 -26.07
N ASP A 199 -24.55 -13.99 -25.48
CA ASP A 199 -25.02 -12.87 -24.68
C ASP A 199 -24.36 -12.91 -23.28
N ARG A 200 -23.28 -12.14 -23.15
CA ARG A 200 -22.48 -12.03 -21.91
C ARG A 200 -22.99 -10.94 -20.97
N THR A 201 -24.27 -10.55 -21.10
CA THR A 201 -24.92 -9.61 -20.18
C THR A 201 -25.06 -10.26 -18.81
N VAL A 202 -24.64 -9.57 -17.76
CA VAL A 202 -24.81 -9.99 -16.37
C VAL A 202 -26.28 -9.93 -16.01
N VAL A 203 -26.84 -11.08 -15.62
CA VAL A 203 -28.24 -11.21 -15.20
C VAL A 203 -28.35 -11.04 -13.69
N SER A 204 -27.45 -11.66 -12.92
CA SER A 204 -27.43 -11.50 -11.47
C SER A 204 -26.04 -11.72 -10.86
N VAL A 205 -25.84 -11.18 -9.66
CA VAL A 205 -24.60 -11.30 -8.89
C VAL A 205 -24.94 -11.63 -7.44
N GLU A 206 -24.99 -12.91 -7.08
CA GLU A 206 -25.61 -13.37 -5.83
C GLU A 206 -24.60 -14.07 -4.90
N PRO A 207 -24.77 -14.05 -3.57
CA PRO A 207 -23.92 -14.83 -2.68
C PRO A 207 -24.16 -16.34 -2.87
N ALA A 208 -23.08 -17.13 -2.90
CA ALA A 208 -23.11 -18.56 -3.25
C ALA A 208 -22.47 -19.48 -2.20
N GLY A 209 -22.42 -19.04 -0.94
CA GLY A 209 -21.87 -19.82 0.17
C GLY A 209 -20.38 -19.59 0.39
N ARG A 210 -19.68 -20.58 0.95
CA ARG A 210 -18.22 -20.54 1.18
C ARG A 210 -17.55 -21.72 0.47
N GLU A 211 -16.50 -21.44 -0.28
CA GLU A 211 -15.76 -22.45 -1.02
C GLU A 211 -14.25 -22.16 -1.03
N THR A 212 -13.46 -23.19 -1.30
CA THR A 212 -12.04 -23.03 -1.63
C THR A 212 -11.90 -22.45 -3.04
N VAL A 213 -11.37 -21.24 -3.08
CA VAL A 213 -11.05 -20.49 -4.27
C VAL A 213 -9.55 -20.46 -4.50
N TYR A 214 -9.16 -20.23 -5.73
CA TYR A 214 -7.82 -20.30 -6.27
C TYR A 214 -7.56 -19.05 -7.10
N ASP A 215 -6.30 -18.65 -7.22
CA ASP A 215 -5.92 -17.59 -8.15
C ASP A 215 -4.54 -17.84 -8.72
N VAL A 216 -4.29 -17.21 -9.86
CA VAL A 216 -3.06 -17.37 -10.63
C VAL A 216 -2.51 -16.03 -11.08
N THR A 217 -1.19 -15.91 -11.04
CA THR A 217 -0.49 -14.83 -11.74
C THR A 217 -0.11 -15.32 -13.13
N THR A 218 -0.33 -14.48 -14.14
CA THR A 218 0.15 -14.68 -15.51
C THR A 218 1.05 -13.53 -15.95
N GLY A 219 1.88 -13.76 -16.96
CA GLY A 219 2.77 -12.74 -17.53
C GLY A 219 2.08 -11.54 -18.19
N THR A 220 0.77 -11.62 -18.48
CA THR A 220 -0.01 -10.52 -19.08
C THR A 220 -0.84 -9.73 -18.05
N GLY A 221 -0.90 -10.20 -16.80
CA GLY A 221 -1.77 -9.60 -15.78
C GLY A 221 -3.25 -9.99 -15.89
N ASP A 222 -3.58 -10.89 -16.80
CA ASP A 222 -4.93 -11.41 -17.03
C ASP A 222 -4.91 -12.84 -17.61
N TYR A 223 -6.07 -13.50 -17.60
CA TYR A 223 -6.25 -14.82 -18.20
C TYR A 223 -7.70 -15.08 -18.60
N VAL A 224 -7.90 -16.05 -19.48
CA VAL A 224 -9.23 -16.51 -19.91
C VAL A 224 -9.69 -17.69 -19.05
N ALA A 225 -10.77 -17.51 -18.29
CA ALA A 225 -11.45 -18.57 -17.55
C ALA A 225 -12.97 -18.46 -17.71
N ALA A 226 -13.66 -19.59 -17.78
CA ALA A 226 -15.09 -19.67 -18.13
C ALA A 226 -15.47 -18.85 -19.40
N GLY A 227 -14.53 -18.70 -20.34
CA GLY A 227 -14.70 -17.90 -21.55
C GLY A 227 -14.60 -16.38 -21.36
N LEU A 228 -14.27 -15.90 -20.16
CA LEU A 228 -14.20 -14.50 -19.75
C LEU A 228 -12.78 -14.06 -19.44
N LEU A 229 -12.48 -12.76 -19.63
CA LEU A 229 -11.21 -12.18 -19.21
C LEU A 229 -11.24 -11.74 -17.75
N HIS A 230 -10.30 -12.25 -16.96
CA HIS A 230 -10.16 -11.99 -15.53
C HIS A 230 -8.82 -11.32 -15.21
N HIS A 231 -8.76 -10.48 -14.15
CA HIS A 231 -7.61 -9.62 -13.81
C HIS A 231 -6.94 -9.96 -12.46
N ASN A 232 -5.65 -9.62 -12.29
CA ASN A 232 -4.85 -9.75 -11.03
C ASN A 232 -4.32 -8.38 -10.44
N CYS A 233 -4.08 -8.17 -9.12
CA CYS A 233 -4.08 -6.81 -8.42
C CYS A 233 -2.99 -5.74 -8.80
N PHE A 234 -3.25 -4.42 -8.53
CA PHE A 234 -2.46 -3.22 -8.96
C PHE A 234 -1.52 -2.50 -7.92
N ALA A 235 -1.73 -2.48 -6.59
CA ALA A 235 -0.75 -1.85 -5.63
C ALA A 235 0.64 -2.56 -5.64
N ARG A 236 0.52 -3.81 -6.01
CA ARG A 236 1.46 -4.78 -6.52
C ARG A 236 2.44 -4.27 -7.61
N ASN A 237 2.09 -3.27 -8.41
CA ASN A 237 2.93 -2.76 -9.51
C ASN A 237 4.25 -2.08 -9.10
N THR A 238 4.52 -1.90 -7.81
CA THR A 238 5.85 -1.46 -7.39
C THR A 238 6.88 -2.60 -7.41
N HIS A 239 6.47 -3.87 -7.39
CA HIS A 239 7.37 -5.03 -7.50
C HIS A 239 7.75 -5.36 -8.95
N THR A 240 6.91 -4.98 -9.92
CA THR A 240 7.16 -5.19 -11.35
C THR A 240 8.33 -4.36 -11.90
N TYR A 241 8.73 -3.27 -11.22
CA TYR A 241 9.99 -2.55 -11.51
C TYR A 241 11.27 -3.34 -11.17
N LEU A 242 11.13 -4.52 -10.57
CA LEU A 242 12.22 -5.39 -10.11
C LEU A 242 12.12 -6.81 -10.72
N ASP A 243 11.32 -7.01 -11.78
CA ASP A 243 10.96 -8.33 -12.34
C ASP A 243 10.31 -9.29 -11.32
N LEU A 244 9.74 -8.76 -10.23
CA LEU A 244 9.02 -9.55 -9.22
C LEU A 244 7.51 -9.47 -9.45
N ASP A 245 6.80 -10.56 -9.15
CA ASP A 245 5.35 -10.59 -9.31
C ASP A 245 4.72 -9.50 -8.45
N ALA A 246 3.72 -8.89 -9.04
CA ALA A 246 2.87 -7.98 -8.38
C ALA A 246 2.20 -8.71 -7.17
N GLY A 247 1.89 -9.99 -7.30
CA GLY A 247 1.12 -10.79 -6.34
C GLY A 247 1.79 -11.42 -5.15
N GLU A 248 2.06 -12.72 -5.23
CA GLU A 248 2.57 -13.50 -4.10
C GLU A 248 3.89 -12.89 -3.57
N ASP A 249 4.67 -12.29 -4.46
CA ASP A 249 5.95 -11.67 -4.18
C ASP A 249 5.87 -10.35 -3.39
N PHE A 250 4.80 -9.57 -3.50
CA PHE A 250 4.68 -8.38 -2.65
C PHE A 250 4.57 -8.76 -1.15
N ASP A 251 3.90 -9.87 -0.88
CA ASP A 251 3.59 -10.39 0.45
C ASP A 251 4.68 -11.32 0.99
N ARG A 252 5.39 -12.00 0.08
CA ARG A 252 6.35 -13.06 0.37
C ARG A 252 7.75 -12.80 -0.17
N GLN A 253 8.01 -11.72 -0.90
CA GLN A 253 9.32 -11.36 -1.42
C GLN A 253 9.71 -9.95 -0.96
N VAL A 254 10.34 -9.88 0.22
CA VAL A 254 10.81 -8.62 0.81
C VAL A 254 12.21 -8.32 0.32
N VAL A 255 12.38 -7.23 -0.41
CA VAL A 255 13.70 -6.75 -0.83
C VAL A 255 14.36 -6.02 0.33
N VAL A 256 15.58 -6.45 0.65
CA VAL A 256 16.36 -5.96 1.79
C VAL A 256 17.64 -5.31 1.27
N LYS A 257 17.79 -4.01 1.48
CA LYS A 257 19.00 -3.28 1.10
C LYS A 257 20.08 -3.49 2.16
N LEU A 258 20.86 -4.56 2.05
CA LEU A 258 21.84 -4.98 3.06
C LEU A 258 22.85 -3.88 3.42
N ASN A 259 23.29 -3.12 2.43
CA ASN A 259 24.30 -2.07 2.59
C ASN A 259 23.68 -0.67 2.84
N ALA A 260 22.41 -0.60 3.24
CA ALA A 260 21.73 0.67 3.45
C ALA A 260 22.45 1.58 4.47
N PRO A 261 22.94 1.08 5.62
CA PRO A 261 23.71 1.90 6.56
C PRO A 261 24.97 2.52 5.94
N GLU A 262 25.77 1.73 5.21
CA GLU A 262 27.05 2.17 4.65
C GLU A 262 26.85 3.15 3.50
N VAL A 263 25.85 2.89 2.64
CA VAL A 263 25.49 3.77 1.53
C VAL A 263 24.98 5.09 2.08
N LEU A 264 24.08 5.07 3.07
CA LEU A 264 23.58 6.28 3.70
C LEU A 264 24.72 7.11 4.30
N ALA A 265 25.61 6.48 5.08
CA ALA A 265 26.76 7.17 5.67
C ALA A 265 27.69 7.79 4.62
N ARG A 266 27.84 7.15 3.45
CA ARG A 266 28.60 7.72 2.32
C ARG A 266 27.87 8.92 1.70
N GLU A 267 26.57 8.80 1.44
CA GLU A 267 25.78 9.87 0.81
C GLU A 267 25.71 11.12 1.70
N LEU A 268 25.54 10.94 3.02
CA LEU A 268 25.50 12.02 4.01
C LEU A 268 26.85 12.73 4.22
N ARG A 269 27.97 12.10 3.82
CA ARG A 269 29.30 12.74 3.83
C ARG A 269 29.56 13.64 2.62
N SER A 270 28.64 13.70 1.67
CA SER A 270 28.76 14.60 0.52
C SER A 270 28.86 16.06 1.00
N PRO A 271 29.80 16.87 0.46
CA PRO A 271 29.90 18.29 0.80
C PRO A 271 28.65 19.09 0.36
N ARG A 272 27.82 18.52 -0.52
CA ARG A 272 26.54 19.10 -0.94
C ARG A 272 25.38 18.77 0.00
N TRP A 273 25.59 17.92 1.00
CA TRP A 273 24.54 17.54 1.93
C TRP A 273 24.25 18.68 2.91
N THR A 274 23.01 19.15 2.90
CA THR A 274 22.55 20.33 3.66
C THR A 274 21.92 19.98 5.01
N ARG A 275 21.96 18.70 5.41
CA ARG A 275 21.35 18.18 6.64
C ARG A 275 19.85 18.46 6.72
N GLU A 276 19.17 18.37 5.60
CA GLU A 276 17.70 18.41 5.56
C GLU A 276 17.10 17.21 6.29
N HIS A 277 15.89 17.39 6.82
CA HIS A 277 15.15 16.35 7.52
C HIS A 277 14.91 15.11 6.62
N VAL A 278 15.31 13.94 7.14
CA VAL A 278 15.07 12.63 6.53
C VAL A 278 13.95 11.88 7.27
N ALA A 279 12.90 11.47 6.55
CA ALA A 279 11.80 10.68 7.12
C ALA A 279 11.89 9.20 6.76
N MET A 280 11.52 8.34 7.70
CA MET A 280 11.42 6.89 7.55
C MET A 280 10.01 6.42 7.92
N GLY A 281 9.54 5.32 7.32
CA GLY A 281 8.17 4.83 7.54
C GLY A 281 7.11 5.47 6.68
N THR A 282 7.51 6.13 5.60
CA THR A 282 6.59 6.81 4.65
C THR A 282 6.03 5.88 3.58
N ASN A 283 6.74 4.79 3.27
CA ASN A 283 6.35 3.82 2.24
C ASN A 283 6.29 2.39 2.79
N THR A 284 7.29 1.98 3.55
CA THR A 284 7.34 0.67 4.23
C THR A 284 7.75 0.88 5.68
N ASP A 285 7.26 0.03 6.57
CA ASP A 285 7.58 0.12 8.00
C ASP A 285 9.05 -0.28 8.24
N PRO A 286 9.89 0.62 8.81
CA PRO A 286 11.29 0.34 9.08
C PRO A 286 11.50 -0.71 10.19
N TYR A 287 10.51 -0.89 11.07
CA TYR A 287 10.50 -1.85 12.17
C TYR A 287 9.53 -3.01 11.95
N GLN A 288 9.25 -3.33 10.68
CA GLN A 288 8.57 -4.58 10.31
C GLN A 288 9.38 -5.81 10.75
N ARG A 289 8.76 -7.00 10.72
CA ARG A 289 9.37 -8.24 11.24
C ARG A 289 10.76 -8.53 10.65
N ALA A 290 11.01 -8.16 9.38
CA ALA A 290 12.32 -8.30 8.72
C ALA A 290 13.47 -7.64 9.52
N GLU A 291 13.21 -6.52 10.19
CA GLU A 291 14.18 -5.79 11.01
C GLU A 291 14.66 -6.59 12.22
N GLY A 292 13.89 -7.58 12.69
CA GLY A 292 14.33 -8.50 13.75
C GLY A 292 15.55 -9.33 13.34
N ARG A 293 15.63 -9.68 12.05
CA ARG A 293 16.73 -10.44 11.45
C ARG A 293 17.86 -9.53 10.96
N TYR A 294 17.52 -8.55 10.13
CA TYR A 294 18.53 -7.79 9.39
C TYR A 294 19.18 -6.66 10.18
N ARG A 295 18.49 -6.11 11.19
CA ARG A 295 19.04 -5.11 12.11
C ARG A 295 19.70 -3.92 11.39
N LEU A 296 19.06 -3.40 10.33
CA LEU A 296 19.62 -2.31 9.53
C LEU A 296 19.42 -0.94 10.20
N MET A 297 18.35 -0.80 10.99
CA MET A 297 17.97 0.48 11.59
C MET A 297 19.03 1.08 12.53
N PRO A 298 19.70 0.32 13.43
CA PRO A 298 20.77 0.88 14.27
C PRO A 298 21.89 1.53 13.46
N GLY A 299 22.28 0.91 12.33
CA GLY A 299 23.29 1.47 11.43
C GLY A 299 22.82 2.75 10.72
N ILE A 300 21.57 2.78 10.28
CA ILE A 300 20.94 3.96 9.66
C ILE A 300 20.86 5.13 10.66
N VAL A 301 20.43 4.86 11.90
CA VAL A 301 20.35 5.87 12.97
C VAL A 301 21.74 6.43 13.27
N ARG A 302 22.76 5.58 13.40
CA ARG A 302 24.15 6.01 13.60
C ARG A 302 24.68 6.88 12.45
N ALA A 303 24.34 6.57 11.20
CA ALA A 303 24.74 7.36 10.05
C ALA A 303 24.09 8.76 10.05
N LEU A 304 22.80 8.85 10.38
CA LEU A 304 22.06 10.11 10.48
C LEU A 304 22.60 10.97 11.63
N ARG A 305 22.74 10.36 12.82
CA ARG A 305 23.36 10.97 14.00
C ARG A 305 24.77 11.51 13.69
N GLY A 306 25.66 10.68 13.17
CA GLY A 306 27.06 11.05 12.89
C GLY A 306 27.24 12.13 11.83
N SER A 307 26.24 12.36 10.97
CA SER A 307 26.25 13.45 9.98
C SER A 307 25.62 14.75 10.49
N GLY A 308 24.99 14.74 11.66
CA GLY A 308 24.21 15.85 12.18
C GLY A 308 22.85 16.01 11.49
N THR A 309 22.32 14.95 10.87
CA THR A 309 21.09 15.01 10.06
C THR A 309 19.85 14.75 10.93
N PRO A 310 18.91 15.70 11.02
CA PRO A 310 17.63 15.50 11.70
C PRO A 310 16.79 14.40 11.01
N PHE A 311 16.06 13.61 11.79
CA PHE A 311 15.25 12.53 11.22
C PHE A 311 13.94 12.29 11.95
N SER A 312 12.99 11.63 11.27
CA SER A 312 11.80 11.07 11.90
C SER A 312 11.55 9.62 11.49
N ILE A 313 10.88 8.89 12.37
CA ILE A 313 10.46 7.51 12.16
C ILE A 313 8.96 7.40 12.40
N LEU A 314 8.21 6.88 11.43
CA LEU A 314 6.82 6.45 11.60
C LEU A 314 6.75 4.92 11.59
N THR A 315 6.06 4.30 12.55
CA THR A 315 5.98 2.83 12.61
C THR A 315 4.69 2.31 13.27
N LYS A 316 4.32 1.08 12.93
CA LYS A 316 3.38 0.21 13.66
C LYS A 316 4.12 -0.91 14.41
N GLY A 317 5.40 -1.12 14.13
CA GLY A 317 6.23 -2.19 14.65
C GLY A 317 6.78 -1.93 16.05
N THR A 318 6.59 -2.88 16.97
CA THR A 318 7.10 -2.80 18.35
C THR A 318 8.59 -3.12 18.47
N LEU A 319 9.24 -3.55 17.38
CA LEU A 319 10.69 -3.78 17.33
C LEU A 319 11.49 -2.50 17.57
N LEU A 320 10.90 -1.31 17.38
CA LEU A 320 11.53 -0.04 17.72
C LEU A 320 12.01 0.00 19.17
N ALA A 321 11.29 -0.65 20.10
CA ALA A 321 11.67 -0.71 21.51
C ALA A 321 13.10 -1.25 21.76
N ARG A 322 13.59 -2.14 20.87
CA ARG A 322 14.96 -2.67 20.92
C ARG A 322 16.02 -1.58 20.72
N ASP A 323 15.71 -0.62 19.85
CA ASP A 323 16.66 0.40 19.38
C ASP A 323 16.49 1.74 20.11
N LEU A 324 15.62 1.81 21.12
CA LEU A 324 15.42 3.01 21.95
C LEU A 324 16.74 3.59 22.50
N PRO A 325 17.69 2.81 23.04
CA PRO A 325 18.95 3.38 23.51
C PRO A 325 19.74 4.13 22.43
N GLU A 326 19.72 3.64 21.18
CA GLU A 326 20.39 4.30 20.04
C GLU A 326 19.62 5.56 19.62
N LEU A 327 18.29 5.52 19.64
CA LEU A 327 17.45 6.69 19.35
C LEU A 327 17.59 7.79 20.41
N VAL A 328 17.69 7.44 21.69
CA VAL A 328 17.96 8.39 22.78
C VAL A 328 19.34 9.01 22.60
N ALA A 329 20.37 8.20 22.29
CA ALA A 329 21.70 8.71 22.02
C ALA A 329 21.74 9.63 20.79
N ALA A 330 20.95 9.33 19.75
CA ALA A 330 20.81 10.21 18.59
C ALA A 330 20.06 11.50 18.93
N GLY A 331 19.01 11.44 19.76
CA GLY A 331 18.24 12.59 20.20
C GLY A 331 19.03 13.61 21.01
N ALA A 332 20.17 13.20 21.61
CA ALA A 332 21.10 14.11 22.27
C ALA A 332 21.92 14.95 21.28
N ASP A 333 22.12 14.46 20.05
CA ASP A 333 23.02 15.09 19.06
C ASP A 333 22.25 15.75 17.91
N VAL A 334 21.11 15.19 17.51
CA VAL A 334 20.28 15.69 16.40
C VAL A 334 18.80 15.70 16.80
N PRO A 335 17.99 16.60 16.22
CA PRO A 335 16.55 16.54 16.38
C PRO A 335 15.97 15.21 15.84
N VAL A 336 15.23 14.49 16.68
CA VAL A 336 14.55 13.23 16.35
C VAL A 336 13.05 13.36 16.58
N GLY A 337 12.25 12.87 15.62
CA GLY A 337 10.80 12.69 15.78
C GLY A 337 10.41 11.21 15.72
N VAL A 338 9.46 10.78 16.56
CA VAL A 338 8.93 9.42 16.56
C VAL A 338 7.41 9.45 16.46
N GLY A 339 6.88 8.78 15.44
CA GLY A 339 5.47 8.60 15.17
C GLY A 339 5.06 7.14 15.34
N VAL A 340 3.96 6.87 16.04
CA VAL A 340 3.35 5.54 16.13
C VAL A 340 1.94 5.56 15.54
N SER A 341 1.61 4.63 14.66
CA SER A 341 0.25 4.48 14.14
C SER A 341 -0.57 3.50 14.98
N LEU A 342 -1.64 4.01 15.59
CA LEU A 342 -2.55 3.27 16.45
C LEU A 342 -3.97 3.84 16.29
N ALA A 343 -4.86 3.09 15.63
CA ALA A 343 -6.21 3.55 15.34
C ALA A 343 -7.33 2.63 15.86
N LEU A 344 -6.99 1.39 16.23
CA LEU A 344 -7.93 0.37 16.66
C LEU A 344 -7.59 -0.03 18.09
N LEU A 345 -8.52 0.12 19.04
CA LEU A 345 -8.38 -0.44 20.38
C LEU A 345 -8.95 -1.86 20.48
N ASP A 346 -10.05 -2.11 19.76
CA ASP A 346 -10.75 -3.39 19.77
C ASP A 346 -9.84 -4.51 19.20
N PRO A 347 -9.50 -5.55 19.98
CA PRO A 347 -8.65 -6.66 19.53
C PRO A 347 -9.27 -7.57 18.47
N ASP A 348 -10.59 -7.65 18.38
CA ASP A 348 -11.31 -8.42 17.35
C ASP A 348 -11.29 -7.66 16.03
N LEU A 349 -11.65 -6.37 16.06
CA LEU A 349 -11.58 -5.51 14.87
C LEU A 349 -10.13 -5.36 14.37
N HIS A 350 -9.15 -5.23 15.28
CA HIS A 350 -7.72 -5.21 14.94
C HIS A 350 -7.29 -6.48 14.21
N ARG A 351 -7.64 -7.66 14.72
CA ARG A 351 -7.33 -8.94 14.06
C ARG A 351 -7.99 -9.07 12.71
N SER A 352 -9.18 -8.49 12.55
CA SER A 352 -9.92 -8.52 11.30
C SER A 352 -9.30 -7.60 10.24
N VAL A 353 -8.88 -6.38 10.63
CA VAL A 353 -8.40 -5.33 9.71
C VAL A 353 -6.88 -5.35 9.49
N GLU A 354 -6.05 -5.56 10.52
CA GLU A 354 -4.59 -5.51 10.38
C GLU A 354 -3.85 -6.63 11.15
N PRO A 355 -4.16 -7.92 10.88
CA PRO A 355 -3.63 -9.08 11.63
C PRO A 355 -2.11 -9.22 11.61
N GLY A 356 -1.44 -8.63 10.61
CA GLY A 356 0.02 -8.67 10.50
C GLY A 356 0.75 -7.78 11.51
N THR A 357 0.04 -6.81 12.10
CA THR A 357 0.60 -5.78 12.99
C THR A 357 0.55 -6.18 14.47
N PRO A 358 1.43 -5.62 15.33
CA PRO A 358 1.33 -5.81 16.77
C PRO A 358 -0.02 -5.36 17.33
N THR A 359 -0.46 -6.01 18.42
CA THR A 359 -1.75 -5.73 19.06
C THR A 359 -1.84 -4.26 19.51
N PRO A 360 -3.05 -3.70 19.66
CA PRO A 360 -3.26 -2.35 20.16
C PRO A 360 -2.52 -2.09 21.48
N ARG A 361 -2.64 -3.03 22.43
CA ARG A 361 -1.94 -2.97 23.72
C ARG A 361 -0.41 -2.93 23.57
N ALA A 362 0.15 -3.76 22.69
CA ALA A 362 1.60 -3.77 22.47
C ALA A 362 2.10 -2.44 21.85
N ARG A 363 1.27 -1.78 21.03
CA ARG A 363 1.58 -0.45 20.47
C ARG A 363 1.44 0.65 21.52
N LEU A 364 0.47 0.59 22.42
CA LEU A 364 0.39 1.49 23.58
C LEU A 364 1.61 1.32 24.51
N ASP A 365 2.04 0.08 24.75
CA ASP A 365 3.25 -0.19 25.53
C ASP A 365 4.51 0.36 24.84
N LEU A 366 4.56 0.34 23.51
CA LEU A 366 5.64 1.01 22.76
C LEU A 366 5.63 2.53 22.99
N VAL A 367 4.46 3.18 22.88
CA VAL A 367 4.31 4.62 23.14
C VAL A 367 4.82 4.96 24.54
N ARG A 368 4.41 4.20 25.55
CA ARG A 368 4.88 4.36 26.94
C ARG A 368 6.39 4.23 27.06
N ARG A 369 6.99 3.21 26.45
CA ARG A 369 8.45 3.04 26.48
C ARG A 369 9.22 4.16 25.79
N ILE A 370 8.69 4.72 24.69
CA ILE A 370 9.31 5.86 24.02
C ILE A 370 9.25 7.09 24.93
N ALA A 371 8.10 7.35 25.54
CA ALA A 371 7.90 8.47 26.46
C ALA A 371 8.78 8.33 27.73
N ASP A 372 8.83 7.15 28.35
CA ASP A 372 9.67 6.85 29.51
C ASP A 372 11.17 7.00 29.21
N ALA A 373 11.57 6.79 27.96
CA ALA A 373 12.94 7.01 27.49
C ALA A 373 13.26 8.51 27.24
N GLY A 374 12.30 9.41 27.45
CA GLY A 374 12.46 10.86 27.30
C GLY A 374 12.36 11.37 25.85
N LEU A 375 11.95 10.51 24.89
CA LEU A 375 11.74 10.92 23.51
C LEU A 375 10.29 11.37 23.30
N PRO A 376 10.06 12.50 22.59
CA PRO A 376 8.70 12.90 22.26
C PRO A 376 8.12 11.94 21.21
N VAL A 377 6.89 11.47 21.44
CA VAL A 377 6.20 10.55 20.54
C VAL A 377 4.83 11.10 20.15
N GLY A 378 4.61 11.21 18.84
CA GLY A 378 3.30 11.57 18.27
C GLY A 378 2.54 10.32 17.85
N VAL A 379 1.21 10.30 18.06
CA VAL A 379 0.37 9.17 17.66
C VAL A 379 -0.52 9.54 16.47
N PHE A 380 -0.50 8.70 15.44
CA PHE A 380 -1.43 8.78 14.32
C PHE A 380 -2.59 7.82 14.56
N VAL A 381 -3.75 8.37 14.90
CA VAL A 381 -5.04 7.67 14.88
C VAL A 381 -5.52 7.64 13.44
N ALA A 382 -4.88 6.77 12.66
CA ALA A 382 -5.13 6.62 11.23
C ALA A 382 -5.06 5.12 10.84
N PRO A 383 -6.11 4.55 10.22
CA PRO A 383 -7.36 5.21 9.82
C PRO A 383 -8.47 5.15 10.88
N VAL A 384 -9.25 6.23 11.01
CA VAL A 384 -10.62 6.17 11.57
C VAL A 384 -11.56 5.58 10.53
N LEU A 385 -12.31 4.55 10.93
CA LEU A 385 -13.22 3.78 10.09
C LEU A 385 -14.67 4.26 10.31
N PRO A 386 -15.30 4.94 9.35
CA PRO A 386 -16.68 5.42 9.49
C PRO A 386 -17.67 4.32 9.89
N GLY A 387 -18.45 4.53 10.95
CA GLY A 387 -19.40 3.55 11.49
C GLY A 387 -18.80 2.46 12.37
N LEU A 388 -17.48 2.35 12.48
CA LEU A 388 -16.80 1.33 13.28
C LEU A 388 -15.97 1.92 14.42
N THR A 389 -15.19 2.96 14.13
CA THR A 389 -14.28 3.59 15.11
C THR A 389 -14.46 5.10 15.22
N ASP A 390 -15.51 5.65 14.63
CA ASP A 390 -15.77 7.09 14.52
C ASP A 390 -16.76 7.63 15.54
N SER A 391 -17.24 6.83 16.51
CA SER A 391 -18.13 7.31 17.57
C SER A 391 -17.36 8.14 18.60
N ASP A 392 -18.01 9.15 19.20
CA ASP A 392 -17.36 10.02 20.19
C ASP A 392 -16.83 9.23 21.39
N ALA A 393 -17.55 8.19 21.83
CA ALA A 393 -17.12 7.32 22.92
C ALA A 393 -15.87 6.50 22.55
N ALA A 394 -15.82 5.95 21.33
CA ALA A 394 -14.66 5.18 20.87
C ALA A 394 -13.43 6.07 20.71
N LEU A 395 -13.60 7.29 20.16
CA LEU A 395 -12.54 8.27 20.00
C LEU A 395 -12.03 8.79 21.36
N ASP A 396 -12.92 9.11 22.30
CA ASP A 396 -12.57 9.57 23.64
C ASP A 396 -11.79 8.48 24.41
N ALA A 397 -12.22 7.23 24.33
CA ALA A 397 -11.54 6.10 24.97
C ALA A 397 -10.13 5.88 24.37
N LEU A 398 -9.99 5.87 23.04
CA LEU A 398 -8.70 5.73 22.37
C LEU A 398 -7.74 6.87 22.71
N LEU A 399 -8.21 8.11 22.66
CA LEU A 399 -7.39 9.27 23.01
C LEU A 399 -6.97 9.27 24.48
N GLY A 400 -7.84 8.81 25.39
CA GLY A 400 -7.52 8.64 26.81
C GLY A 400 -6.37 7.63 27.03
N GLU A 401 -6.42 6.47 26.37
CA GLU A 401 -5.35 5.47 26.43
C GLU A 401 -4.03 5.97 25.83
N ILE A 402 -4.11 6.72 24.72
CA ILE A 402 -2.94 7.36 24.09
C ILE A 402 -2.28 8.37 25.03
N ALA A 403 -3.08 9.22 25.69
CA ALA A 403 -2.57 10.18 26.65
C ALA A 403 -1.98 9.50 27.90
N ALA A 404 -2.65 8.45 28.41
CA ALA A 404 -2.15 7.65 29.54
C ALA A 404 -0.85 6.89 29.21
N ALA A 405 -0.57 6.64 27.94
CA ALA A 405 0.70 6.11 27.47
C ALA A 405 1.80 7.16 27.33
N GLY A 406 1.51 8.45 27.57
CA GLY A 406 2.52 9.53 27.55
C GLY A 406 2.79 10.11 26.16
N ALA A 407 1.86 9.99 25.21
CA ALA A 407 2.01 10.62 23.91
C ALA A 407 2.10 12.15 24.03
N ALA A 408 2.99 12.76 23.25
CA ALA A 408 3.18 14.21 23.19
C ALA A 408 2.09 14.92 22.36
N GLY A 409 1.41 14.19 21.48
CA GLY A 409 0.28 14.68 20.70
C GLY A 409 -0.33 13.59 19.84
N ALA A 410 -1.54 13.84 19.32
CA ALA A 410 -2.21 12.92 18.42
C ALA A 410 -2.87 13.63 17.24
N THR A 411 -2.86 12.96 16.08
CA THR A 411 -3.58 13.38 14.87
C THR A 411 -4.56 12.28 14.50
N VAL A 412 -5.79 12.67 14.20
CA VAL A 412 -6.87 11.76 13.82
C VAL A 412 -7.21 11.95 12.35
N LEU A 413 -7.12 10.88 11.57
CA LEU A 413 -7.33 10.91 10.12
C LEU A 413 -8.37 9.87 9.72
N ALA A 414 -9.36 10.30 8.95
CA ALA A 414 -10.32 9.38 8.33
C ALA A 414 -9.62 8.45 7.33
N LEU A 415 -10.17 7.26 7.16
CA LEU A 415 -9.72 6.29 6.17
C LEU A 415 -9.61 6.92 4.77
N HIS A 416 -8.49 6.65 4.12
CA HIS A 416 -8.20 7.08 2.75
C HIS A 416 -8.11 5.85 1.83
N LEU A 417 -8.98 5.77 0.83
CA LEU A 417 -9.17 4.58 -0.01
C LEU A 417 -8.68 4.81 -1.44
N ARG A 418 -7.37 4.74 -1.66
CA ARG A 418 -6.79 4.80 -3.01
C ARG A 418 -7.15 3.54 -3.82
N PRO A 419 -7.15 3.64 -5.17
CA PRO A 419 -7.21 2.45 -6.02
C PRO A 419 -6.14 1.43 -5.63
N GLY A 420 -6.52 0.16 -5.56
CA GLY A 420 -5.76 -0.96 -4.97
C GLY A 420 -6.13 -1.26 -3.50
N THR A 421 -6.23 -0.23 -2.65
CA THR A 421 -6.58 -0.38 -1.22
C THR A 421 -8.08 -0.37 -0.98
N ARG A 422 -8.82 0.40 -1.78
CA ARG A 422 -10.28 0.53 -1.69
C ARG A 422 -10.99 -0.79 -1.85
N GLU A 423 -10.54 -1.57 -2.82
CA GLU A 423 -11.06 -2.85 -3.23
C GLU A 423 -10.91 -3.84 -2.08
N TRP A 424 -9.68 -3.97 -1.56
CA TRP A 424 -9.39 -4.84 -0.41
C TRP A 424 -10.21 -4.47 0.83
N PHE A 425 -10.28 -3.17 1.14
CA PHE A 425 -11.05 -2.72 2.30
C PHE A 425 -12.54 -2.98 2.10
N HIS A 426 -13.07 -2.77 0.90
CA HIS A 426 -14.48 -2.99 0.59
C HIS A 426 -14.85 -4.47 0.62
N GLY A 427 -14.01 -5.36 0.12
CA GLY A 427 -14.32 -6.78 0.21
C GLY A 427 -14.14 -7.33 1.63
N TRP A 428 -13.26 -6.77 2.46
CA TRP A 428 -13.31 -6.97 3.92
C TRP A 428 -14.63 -6.46 4.51
N LEU A 429 -15.00 -5.22 4.21
CA LEU A 429 -16.22 -4.59 4.71
C LEU A 429 -17.47 -5.39 4.32
N SER A 430 -17.52 -5.94 3.10
CA SER A 430 -18.68 -6.71 2.64
C SER A 430 -18.83 -8.08 3.31
N ARG A 431 -17.73 -8.66 3.80
CA ARG A 431 -17.75 -9.92 4.56
C ARG A 431 -18.10 -9.70 6.02
N GLU A 432 -17.48 -8.69 6.64
CA GLU A 432 -17.50 -8.52 8.10
C GLU A 432 -18.55 -7.50 8.56
N HIS A 433 -18.86 -6.49 7.73
CA HIS A 433 -19.77 -5.39 8.05
C HIS A 433 -20.65 -4.98 6.83
N PRO A 434 -21.44 -5.91 6.26
CA PRO A 434 -22.24 -5.65 5.07
C PRO A 434 -23.24 -4.49 5.25
N GLU A 435 -23.68 -4.23 6.48
CA GLU A 435 -24.57 -3.13 6.85
C GLU A 435 -23.96 -1.73 6.61
N LEU A 436 -22.64 -1.63 6.51
CA LEU A 436 -21.94 -0.35 6.30
C LEU A 436 -21.66 -0.06 4.82
N LEU A 437 -21.92 -0.98 3.90
CA LEU A 437 -21.54 -0.85 2.50
C LEU A 437 -22.15 0.38 1.82
N GLU A 438 -23.47 0.58 1.97
CA GLU A 438 -24.16 1.74 1.40
C GLU A 438 -23.58 3.06 1.91
N ARG A 439 -23.28 3.11 3.21
CA ARG A 439 -22.66 4.27 3.85
C ARG A 439 -21.29 4.55 3.28
N TYR A 440 -20.45 3.53 3.10
CA TYR A 440 -19.11 3.70 2.51
C TYR A 440 -19.18 4.06 1.02
N ALA A 441 -20.12 3.50 0.25
CA ALA A 441 -20.32 3.87 -1.14
C ALA A 441 -20.64 5.37 -1.27
N GLU A 442 -21.56 5.88 -0.45
CA GLU A 442 -21.88 7.32 -0.43
C GLU A 442 -20.69 8.17 0.03
N LEU A 443 -20.03 7.78 1.13
CA LEU A 443 -18.90 8.51 1.71
C LEU A 443 -17.68 8.63 0.79
N TYR A 444 -17.48 7.69 -0.14
CA TYR A 444 -16.32 7.68 -1.04
C TYR A 444 -16.68 7.85 -2.52
N ARG A 445 -17.93 8.20 -2.86
CA ARG A 445 -18.40 8.32 -4.26
C ARG A 445 -17.56 9.25 -5.16
N ARG A 446 -16.87 10.25 -4.59
CA ARG A 446 -16.10 11.27 -5.33
C ARG A 446 -14.60 10.94 -5.48
N GLY A 447 -14.15 9.80 -4.98
CA GLY A 447 -12.76 9.36 -5.11
C GLY A 447 -12.19 8.78 -3.83
N ALA A 448 -10.86 8.83 -3.70
CA ALA A 448 -10.13 8.13 -2.63
C ALA A 448 -10.32 8.76 -1.23
N TYR A 449 -10.54 10.07 -1.19
CA TYR A 449 -10.81 10.76 0.06
C TYR A 449 -12.30 10.68 0.40
N VAL A 450 -12.61 10.50 1.69
CA VAL A 450 -13.98 10.60 2.22
C VAL A 450 -14.61 11.97 1.89
N GLN A 451 -15.93 12.12 1.87
CA GLN A 451 -16.56 13.43 1.59
C GLN A 451 -16.04 14.56 2.52
N LYS A 452 -15.95 15.79 2.00
CA LYS A 452 -15.47 16.97 2.75
C LYS A 452 -16.26 17.19 4.04
N ALA A 453 -17.59 17.10 3.96
CA ALA A 453 -18.48 17.26 5.11
C ALA A 453 -18.17 16.28 6.25
N TYR A 454 -17.89 15.01 5.94
CA TYR A 454 -17.50 14.03 6.96
C TYR A 454 -16.15 14.38 7.61
N ARG A 455 -15.16 14.85 6.85
CA ARG A 455 -13.88 15.28 7.43
C ARG A 455 -14.03 16.46 8.37
N GLU A 456 -14.86 17.43 7.99
CA GLU A 456 -15.12 18.63 8.79
C GLU A 456 -15.84 18.27 10.09
N ASP A 457 -16.86 17.41 10.01
CA ASP A 457 -17.57 16.86 11.17
C ASP A 457 -16.61 16.11 12.11
N LEU A 458 -15.84 15.14 11.58
CA LEU A 458 -14.88 14.39 12.37
C LEU A 458 -13.86 15.32 13.06
N THR A 459 -13.37 16.32 12.33
CA THR A 459 -12.45 17.33 12.89
C THR A 459 -13.11 18.11 14.02
N ALA A 460 -14.35 18.55 13.86
CA ALA A 460 -15.10 19.30 14.86
C ALA A 460 -15.33 18.48 16.14
N ARG A 461 -15.66 17.18 16.00
CA ARG A 461 -15.88 16.26 17.13
C ARG A 461 -14.59 15.89 17.85
N VAL A 462 -13.50 15.66 17.12
CA VAL A 462 -12.19 15.25 17.68
C VAL A 462 -11.48 16.38 18.40
N ARG A 463 -11.55 17.62 17.90
CA ARG A 463 -10.81 18.77 18.45
C ARG A 463 -11.01 19.00 19.96
N PRO A 464 -12.23 18.99 20.52
CA PRO A 464 -12.41 19.10 21.97
C PRO A 464 -11.87 17.88 22.73
N LEU A 465 -11.92 16.67 22.15
CA LEU A 465 -11.36 15.46 22.77
C LEU A 465 -9.83 15.53 22.87
N LEU A 466 -9.15 15.97 21.80
CA LEU A 466 -7.70 16.17 21.81
C LEU A 466 -7.28 17.16 22.92
N ARG A 467 -7.99 18.29 23.05
CA ARG A 467 -7.73 19.26 24.14
C ARG A 467 -7.97 18.67 25.52
N ARG A 468 -9.06 17.92 25.69
CA ARG A 468 -9.41 17.28 26.97
C ARG A 468 -8.30 16.34 27.46
N HIS A 469 -7.66 15.63 26.53
CA HIS A 469 -6.57 14.68 26.83
C HIS A 469 -5.16 15.29 26.71
N GLY A 470 -5.05 16.60 26.42
CA GLY A 470 -3.75 17.28 26.28
C GLY A 470 -2.94 16.87 25.04
N LEU A 471 -3.60 16.38 23.99
CA LEU A 471 -2.99 15.83 22.78
C LEU A 471 -2.98 16.79 21.59
N ASP A 472 -3.45 18.02 21.76
CA ASP A 472 -3.65 19.02 20.69
C ASP A 472 -2.38 19.80 20.29
N GLY A 473 -1.21 19.46 20.84
CA GLY A 473 0.07 20.16 20.60
C GLY A 473 0.61 20.16 19.17
N GLY A 474 -0.10 19.61 18.18
CA GLY A 474 0.34 19.39 16.78
C GLY A 474 0.04 20.53 15.78
N GLY A 475 -0.26 21.75 16.24
CA GLY A 475 -0.51 22.91 15.37
C GLY A 475 0.74 23.76 15.12
N HIS A 476 1.75 23.26 14.40
CA HIS A 476 2.82 24.13 13.90
C HIS A 476 2.53 24.54 12.45
N HIS A 477 2.01 25.76 12.28
CA HIS A 477 2.21 26.54 11.07
C HIS A 477 3.73 26.78 10.93
N MET A 478 4.39 26.07 10.02
CA MET A 478 5.76 26.41 9.64
C MET A 478 5.73 27.72 8.85
N GLY A 479 6.36 28.76 9.39
CA GLY A 479 6.45 30.08 8.78
C GLY A 479 7.14 30.09 7.42
N GLY A 480 6.52 30.79 6.47
CA GLY A 480 7.16 31.72 5.53
C GLY A 480 7.98 31.16 4.36
N ARG A 481 7.39 31.17 3.15
CA ARG A 481 8.03 31.74 1.94
C ARG A 481 6.99 32.49 1.09
N SER A 482 6.60 33.70 1.49
CA SER A 482 5.94 34.64 0.59
C SER A 482 7.00 35.41 -0.19
N GLY A 483 7.41 34.85 -1.32
CA GLY A 483 8.32 35.48 -2.27
C GLY A 483 7.97 35.01 -3.68
N GLY A 484 6.80 35.40 -4.17
CA GLY A 484 6.32 35.08 -5.51
C GLY A 484 4.97 35.75 -5.77
N ARG A 485 4.91 36.55 -6.83
CA ARG A 485 3.76 37.36 -7.29
C ARG A 485 2.41 36.64 -7.16
N ALA A 486 1.40 37.41 -6.77
CA ALA A 486 0.00 37.03 -6.67
C ALA A 486 -0.50 36.27 -7.91
N GLY A 487 -0.64 34.95 -7.75
CA GLY A 487 -1.52 34.11 -8.54
C GLY A 487 -2.72 33.74 -7.68
N THR A 488 -3.92 33.78 -8.27
CA THR A 488 -5.21 33.42 -7.67
C THR A 488 -5.17 32.13 -6.85
N PRO A 489 -5.82 32.08 -5.65
CA PRO A 489 -5.77 30.89 -4.80
C PRO A 489 -6.67 29.77 -5.36
N GLU A 490 -6.07 28.64 -5.74
CA GLU A 490 -6.80 27.37 -5.84
C GLU A 490 -7.17 26.86 -4.44
N PRO A 491 -8.34 26.21 -4.25
CA PRO A 491 -8.82 25.86 -2.92
C PRO A 491 -8.13 24.62 -2.34
N GLU A 492 -7.40 24.86 -1.25
CA GLU A 492 -7.26 24.02 -0.03
C GLU A 492 -6.67 22.60 -0.16
N ALA A 493 -5.34 22.51 -0.28
CA ALA A 493 -4.57 21.41 0.31
C ALA A 493 -4.02 21.88 1.67
N ASN A 494 -4.85 21.88 2.72
CA ASN A 494 -4.35 22.09 4.07
C ASN A 494 -3.60 20.80 4.47
N PRO A 495 -2.27 20.81 4.69
CA PRO A 495 -1.56 19.60 5.08
C PRO A 495 -2.16 19.07 6.38
N GLU A 496 -2.49 17.78 6.40
CA GLU A 496 -2.98 17.11 7.60
C GLU A 496 -1.99 17.36 8.76
N PRO A 497 -2.45 17.87 9.91
CA PRO A 497 -1.55 18.32 10.97
C PRO A 497 -0.75 17.14 11.52
N TRP A 498 0.57 17.30 11.66
CA TRP A 498 1.42 16.26 12.24
C TRP A 498 1.34 16.33 13.77
N PRO A 499 1.23 15.18 14.47
CA PRO A 499 1.14 15.20 15.92
C PRO A 499 2.47 15.65 16.52
N ALA A 500 2.40 16.40 17.63
CA ALA A 500 3.60 16.78 18.37
C ALA A 500 4.44 15.54 18.71
N GLY A 501 5.75 15.64 18.49
CA GLY A 501 6.70 14.55 18.68
C GLY A 501 6.94 13.67 17.45
N ALA A 502 6.06 13.67 16.43
CA ALA A 502 6.27 12.88 15.22
C ALA A 502 7.29 13.49 14.25
N LEU A 503 7.53 14.80 14.33
CA LEU A 503 8.53 15.51 13.54
C LEU A 503 9.67 16.01 14.44
N PRO A 504 10.91 16.05 13.93
CA PRO A 504 12.01 16.67 14.64
C PRO A 504 11.71 18.15 14.86
N ARG A 505 11.97 18.66 16.07
CA ARG A 505 11.96 20.10 16.34
C ARG A 505 13.22 20.72 15.75
N LEU A 506 13.12 21.21 14.52
CA LEU A 506 14.21 21.95 13.89
C LEU A 506 14.29 23.34 14.53
N PRO A 507 15.46 23.79 15.00
CA PRO A 507 15.61 25.17 15.46
C PRO A 507 15.29 26.12 14.31
N GLU A 508 14.57 27.21 14.59
CA GLU A 508 14.36 28.27 13.60
C GLU A 508 15.72 28.73 13.07
N ARG A 509 15.90 28.67 11.74
CA ARG A 509 17.09 29.25 11.12
C ARG A 509 17.03 30.75 11.35
N VAL A 510 17.87 31.28 12.25
CA VAL A 510 18.24 32.69 12.25
C VAL A 510 18.94 32.94 10.92
N VAL A 511 18.21 33.49 9.95
CA VAL A 511 18.81 33.99 8.72
C VAL A 511 19.53 35.28 9.11
N THR A 512 20.83 35.18 9.39
CA THR A 512 21.69 36.36 9.28
C THR A 512 21.76 36.69 7.80
N GLU A 513 21.10 37.78 7.39
CA GLU A 513 21.29 38.38 6.08
C GLU A 513 22.77 38.76 5.94
N THR A 514 23.57 37.90 5.32
CA THR A 514 24.88 38.32 4.84
C THR A 514 24.61 39.16 3.59
N THR A 515 24.66 40.48 3.73
CA THR A 515 24.67 41.41 2.60
C THR A 515 25.78 40.99 1.63
N ALA A 516 25.38 40.61 0.42
CA ALA A 516 26.31 40.33 -0.66
C ALA A 516 27.00 41.64 -1.05
N GLU A 517 28.25 41.82 -0.63
CA GLU A 517 29.13 42.80 -1.28
C GLU A 517 29.37 42.36 -2.72
N GLN A 518 28.97 43.23 -3.65
CA GLN A 518 29.28 43.15 -5.06
C GLN A 518 30.79 43.19 -5.25
N LEU A 519 31.42 42.08 -5.61
CA LEU A 519 32.70 42.09 -6.29
C LEU A 519 32.44 42.14 -7.79
N SER A 520 32.51 43.36 -8.32
CA SER A 520 32.61 43.66 -9.75
C SER A 520 33.93 43.09 -10.31
N LEU A 521 33.81 42.46 -11.47
CA LEU A 521 34.88 42.00 -12.34
C LEU A 521 36.01 43.05 -12.52
N LEU A 522 37.24 42.63 -12.23
CA LEU A 522 38.43 42.88 -13.05
C LEU A 522 39.24 41.57 -13.12
#